data_AF-A0A7V3QXY6-F1
#
_entry.id   AF-A0A7V3QXY6-F1
#
_cell.length_a   1.000
_cell.length_b   1.000
_cell.length_c   1.000
_cell.angle_alpha   90.00
_cell.angle_beta   90.00
_cell.angle_gamma   90.00
#
_symmetry.space_group_name_H-M   'P 1'
#
loop_
_entity.id
_entity.type
_entity.pdbx_description
1 polymer ?
#
loop_
_entity_poly.entity_id
_entity_poly.type
_entity_poly.pdbx_seq_one_letter_code
_entity_poly.pdbx_strand_id
1 'polypeptide(L)'
;MGGSAYSMANSLMEGYLLPSPVNLKRLTMEELRELQFEVEKLLRDQRGIVPDQSDTLSLQKRNMRILKLSQAQSVIANFTQLRARGRA
;
A
#
# COMPACT_ATOMS: atom_id res chain seq x y z
N MET A 1 -18.28 3.56 0.80
CA MET A 1 -16.94 4.01 1.24
C MET A 1 -15.92 3.57 0.20
N GLY A 2 -15.93 4.20 -0.97
CA GLY A 2 -14.89 4.07 -1.98
C GLY A 2 -14.15 5.41 -2.01
N GLY A 3 -13.14 5.55 -1.17
CA GLY A 3 -12.11 6.56 -1.44
C GLY A 3 -11.37 6.11 -2.70
N SER A 4 -10.84 7.04 -3.49
CA SER A 4 -10.00 6.67 -4.64
C SER A 4 -8.90 5.70 -4.19
N ALA A 5 -8.46 4.79 -5.07
CA ALA A 5 -7.35 3.88 -4.80
C ALA A 5 -6.14 4.62 -4.18
N TYR A 6 -5.89 5.84 -4.63
CA TYR A 6 -4.94 6.79 -4.05
C TYR A 6 -5.17 7.08 -2.56
N SER A 7 -6.39 7.43 -2.16
CA SER A 7 -6.71 7.69 -0.75
C SER A 7 -6.48 6.45 0.11
N MET A 8 -6.86 5.28 -0.38
CA MET A 8 -6.68 4.03 0.34
C MET A 8 -5.18 3.68 0.48
N ALA A 9 -4.39 3.88 -0.58
CA ALA A 9 -2.94 3.69 -0.55
C ALA A 9 -2.26 4.64 0.47
N ASN A 10 -2.71 5.90 0.55
CA ASN A 10 -2.24 6.85 1.57
C ASN A 10 -2.64 6.42 2.99
N SER A 11 -3.86 5.92 3.19
CA SER A 11 -4.28 5.37 4.49
C SER A 11 -3.43 4.18 4.92
N LEU A 12 -3.05 3.30 3.99
CA LEU A 12 -2.12 2.19 4.25
C LEU A 12 -0.71 2.69 4.62
N MET A 13 -0.20 3.69 3.89
CA MET A 13 1.10 4.30 4.14
C MET A 13 1.20 4.95 5.53
N GLU A 14 0.17 5.72 5.92
CA GLU A 14 0.14 6.38 7.23
C GLU A 14 -0.26 5.41 8.35
N GLY A 15 -0.89 4.28 8.02
CA GLY A 15 -1.31 3.25 8.97
C GLY A 15 -2.70 3.47 9.56
N TYR A 16 -3.54 4.29 8.91
CA TYR A 16 -4.96 4.41 9.22
C TYR A 16 -5.78 3.21 8.72
N LEU A 17 -5.22 2.42 7.79
CA LEU A 17 -5.81 1.21 7.27
C LEU A 17 -4.80 0.06 7.34
N LEU A 18 -5.28 -1.15 7.62
CA LEU A 18 -4.47 -2.36 7.58
C LEU A 18 -4.66 -3.08 6.23
N PRO A 19 -3.58 -3.58 5.60
CA PRO A 19 -3.69 -4.41 4.41
C PRO A 19 -4.16 -5.80 4.82
N SER A 20 -5.47 -6.05 4.74
CA SER A 20 -6.09 -7.32 5.14
C SER A 20 -7.11 -7.81 4.11
N PRO A 21 -7.33 -9.13 3.99
CA PRO A 21 -8.34 -9.68 3.09
C PRO A 21 -9.75 -9.12 3.34
N VAL A 22 -10.07 -8.80 4.59
CA VAL A 22 -11.37 -8.21 4.97
C VAL A 22 -11.60 -6.84 4.34
N ASN A 23 -10.54 -6.04 4.22
CA ASN A 23 -10.60 -4.73 3.56
C ASN A 23 -10.60 -4.87 2.04
N LEU A 24 -9.86 -5.84 1.49
CA LEU A 24 -9.69 -6.03 0.05
C LEU A 24 -10.87 -6.72 -0.64
N LYS A 25 -11.62 -7.60 0.05
CA LYS A 25 -12.75 -8.34 -0.54
C LYS A 25 -13.89 -7.47 -1.07
N ARG A 26 -13.99 -6.23 -0.59
CA ARG A 26 -15.03 -5.27 -1.00
C ARG A 26 -14.70 -4.56 -2.32
N LEU A 27 -13.45 -4.59 -2.73
CA LEU A 27 -13.00 -4.00 -3.98
C LEU A 27 -13.37 -4.91 -5.15
N THR A 28 -13.46 -4.38 -6.36
CA THR A 28 -13.50 -5.13 -7.62
C THR A 28 -12.08 -5.53 -8.05
N MET A 29 -11.95 -6.34 -9.10
CA MET A 29 -10.62 -6.65 -9.66
C MET A 29 -9.93 -5.44 -10.27
N GLU A 30 -10.69 -4.48 -10.80
CA GLU A 30 -10.17 -3.23 -11.34
C GLU A 30 -9.66 -2.34 -10.22
N GLU A 31 -10.45 -2.12 -9.17
CA GLU A 31 -10.05 -1.35 -7.98
C GLU A 31 -8.82 -1.97 -7.27
N LEU A 32 -8.69 -3.30 -7.26
CA LEU A 32 -7.49 -3.97 -6.75
C LEU A 32 -6.23 -3.65 -7.57
N ARG A 33 -6.35 -3.61 -8.90
CA ARG A 33 -5.25 -3.24 -9.79
C ARG A 33 -4.86 -1.78 -9.64
N GLU A 34 -5.85 -0.89 -9.53
CA GLU A 34 -5.60 0.53 -9.25
C GLU A 34 -4.91 0.73 -7.90
N LEU A 35 -5.39 0.05 -6.85
CA LEU A 35 -4.76 0.10 -5.53
C LEU A 35 -3.33 -0.42 -5.56
N GLN A 36 -3.08 -1.53 -6.27
CA GLN A 36 -1.73 -2.07 -6.46
C GLN A 36 -0.81 -1.05 -7.14
N PHE A 37 -1.29 -0.42 -8.22
CA PHE A 37 -0.54 0.62 -8.94
C PHE A 37 -0.18 1.81 -8.04
N GLU A 38 -1.15 2.34 -7.28
CA GLU A 38 -0.91 3.48 -6.38
C GLU A 38 0.03 3.14 -5.22
N VAL A 39 -0.08 1.94 -4.64
CA VAL A 39 0.85 1.47 -3.61
C VAL A 39 2.27 1.35 -4.15
N GLU A 40 2.44 0.81 -5.37
CA GLU A 40 3.75 0.70 -6.02
C GLU A 40 4.35 2.06 -6.36
N LYS A 41 3.52 3.00 -6.81
CA LYS A 41 3.91 4.39 -7.05
C LYS A 41 4.40 5.05 -5.77
N LEU A 42 3.62 5.03 -4.70
CA LEU A 42 4.02 5.60 -3.41
C LEU A 42 5.28 4.92 -2.85
N LEU A 43 5.45 3.62 -3.03
CA LEU A 43 6.65 2.91 -2.59
C LEU A 43 7.90 3.39 -3.34
N ARG A 44 7.80 3.62 -4.65
CA ARG A 44 8.88 4.22 -5.46
C ARG A 44 9.17 5.64 -4.99
N ASP A 45 8.14 6.46 -4.79
CA ASP A 45 8.28 7.84 -4.33
C ASP A 45 8.99 7.89 -2.98
N GLN A 46 8.56 7.09 -1.99
CA GLN A 46 9.21 7.06 -0.67
C GLN A 46 10.67 6.56 -0.73
N ARG A 47 11.00 5.64 -1.65
CA ARG A 47 12.39 5.19 -1.85
C ARG A 47 13.25 6.25 -2.53
N GLY A 48 12.65 7.12 -3.35
CA GLY A 48 13.33 8.26 -3.96
C GLY A 48 13.61 9.41 -2.99
N ILE A 49 12.96 9.44 -1.82
CA ILE A 49 13.25 10.42 -0.77
C ILE A 49 14.61 10.11 -0.14
N VAL A 50 15.52 11.07 -0.23
CA VAL A 50 16.81 11.08 0.45
C VAL A 50 16.79 12.17 1.53
N PRO A 51 16.38 11.85 2.78
CA PRO A 51 16.46 12.80 3.89
C PRO A 51 17.91 13.11 4.24
N ASP A 52 18.11 14.23 4.93
CA ASP A 52 19.38 14.51 5.59
C ASP A 52 19.71 13.36 6.56
N GLN A 53 20.97 12.91 6.57
CA GLN A 53 21.43 11.81 7.41
C GLN A 53 21.40 12.16 8.90
N SER A 54 21.49 13.45 9.23
CA SER A 54 21.36 13.95 10.59
C SER A 54 19.91 14.00 11.08
N ASP A 55 18.93 14.02 10.17
CA ASP A 55 17.51 13.99 10.50
C ASP A 55 17.00 12.56 10.69
N THR A 56 17.32 12.03 11.87
CA THR A 56 16.93 10.67 12.28
C THR A 56 15.42 10.45 12.28
N LEU A 57 14.62 11.48 12.57
CA LEU A 57 13.16 11.39 12.59
C LEU A 57 12.58 11.22 11.19
N SER A 58 13.04 12.01 10.23
CA SER A 58 12.61 11.88 8.83
C SER A 58 13.02 10.54 8.23
N LEU A 59 14.22 10.05 8.55
CA LEU A 59 14.67 8.71 8.15
C LEU A 59 13.78 7.61 8.71
N GLN A 60 13.48 7.64 10.02
CA GLN A 60 12.59 6.66 10.66
C GLN A 60 11.20 6.70 10.04
N LYS A 61 10.63 7.89 9.84
CA LYS A 61 9.30 8.06 9.23
C LYS A 61 9.25 7.48 7.82
N ARG A 62 10.25 7.77 6.98
CA ARG A 62 10.37 7.22 5.63
C ARG A 62 10.46 5.69 5.66
N ASN A 63 11.32 5.13 6.52
CA ASN A 63 11.50 3.68 6.65
C ASN A 63 10.20 2.99 7.12
N MET A 64 9.44 3.61 8.01
CA MET A 64 8.14 3.10 8.43
C MET A 64 7.10 3.11 7.33
N ARG A 65 7.04 4.18 6.53
CA ARG A 65 6.16 4.22 5.35
C ARG A 65 6.54 3.15 4.33
N ILE A 66 7.84 2.96 4.06
CA ILE A 66 8.34 1.91 3.16
C ILE A 66 7.94 0.52 3.66
N LEU A 67 8.07 0.25 4.97
CA LEU A 67 7.70 -1.04 5.56
C LEU A 67 6.21 -1.32 5.37
N LYS A 68 5.34 -0.35 5.72
CA LYS A 68 3.88 -0.46 5.57
C LYS A 68 3.46 -0.67 4.11
N LEU A 69 4.02 0.11 3.18
CA LEU A 69 3.74 -0.01 1.75
C LEU A 69 4.22 -1.35 1.18
N SER A 70 5.40 -1.84 1.59
CA SER A 70 5.92 -3.14 1.16
C SER A 70 5.04 -4.30 1.65
N GLN A 71 4.57 -4.22 2.90
CA GLN A 71 3.62 -5.19 3.44
C GLN A 71 2.30 -5.15 2.67
N ALA A 72 1.76 -3.95 2.42
CA ALA A 72 0.53 -3.77 1.65
C ALA A 72 0.65 -4.35 0.24
N GLN A 73 1.75 -4.07 -0.47
CA GLN A 73 2.01 -4.60 -1.80
C GLN A 73 1.95 -6.13 -1.83
N SER A 74 2.61 -6.80 -0.89
CA SER A 74 2.63 -8.26 -0.79
C SER A 74 1.23 -8.84 -0.55
N VAL A 75 0.47 -8.25 0.39
CA VAL A 75 -0.89 -8.72 0.71
C VAL A 75 -1.84 -8.50 -0.48
N ILE A 76 -1.79 -7.33 -1.12
CA ILE A 76 -2.64 -7.03 -2.28
C ILE A 76 -2.30 -7.97 -3.44
N ALA A 77 -1.03 -8.17 -3.75
CA ALA A 77 -0.60 -9.07 -4.83
C ALA A 77 -1.09 -10.51 -4.58
N ASN A 78 -0.92 -11.03 -3.37
CA ASN A 78 -1.39 -12.37 -2.99
C ASN A 78 -2.93 -12.47 -3.08
N PHE A 79 -3.65 -11.49 -2.53
CA PHE A 79 -5.12 -11.49 -2.57
C PHE A 79 -5.65 -11.44 -4.01
N THR A 80 -5.08 -10.58 -4.85
CA THR A 80 -5.43 -10.47 -6.27
C THR A 80 -5.18 -11.79 -7.01
N GLN A 81 -4.08 -12.48 -6.72
CA GLN A 81 -3.78 -13.78 -7.32
C GLN A 81 -4.77 -14.87 -6.86
N LEU A 82 -5.12 -14.91 -5.58
CA LEU A 82 -6.13 -15.85 -5.05
C LEU A 82 -7.50 -15.58 -5.67
N ARG A 83 -7.88 -14.32 -5.84
CA ARG A 83 -9.15 -13.93 -6.44
C ARG A 83 -9.23 -14.25 -7.92
N ALA A 84 -8.15 -14.03 -8.67
CA ALA A 84 -8.06 -14.43 -10.08
C ALA A 84 -8.23 -15.94 -10.27
N ARG A 85 -7.93 -16.74 -9.24
CA ARG A 85 -8.13 -18.21 -9.20
C ARG A 85 -9.48 -18.63 -8.61
N GLY A 86 -10.35 -17.69 -8.22
CA GLY A 86 -11.63 -17.97 -7.58
C GLY A 86 -11.52 -18.50 -6.14
N ARG A 87 -10.44 -18.18 -5.43
CA ARG A 87 -10.11 -18.72 -4.08
C ARG A 87 -10.05 -17.65 -2.97
N ALA A 88 -10.57 -16.44 -3.24
CA ALA A 88 -10.52 -15.31 -2.31
C ALA A 88 -11.91 -14.74 -2.03
#